data_AF-F0YYE2-F1
#
_entry.id   AF-F0YYE2-F1
#
_cell.length_a   1.000
_cell.length_b   1.000
_cell.length_c   1.000
_cell.angle_alpha   90.00
_cell.angle_beta   90.00
_cell.angle_gamma   90.00
#
_symmetry.space_group_name_H-M   'P 1'
#
loop_
_entity.id
_entity.type
_entity.pdbx_description
1 polymer ?
#
loop_
_entity_poly.entity_id
_entity_poly.type
_entity_poly.pdbx_seq_one_letter_code
_entity_poly.pdbx_strand_id
1 'polypeptide(L)'
;MKAVIGEYGKIMILAVVFGSMVLFLFGKGDHDFLGMISKARPEAAVGNADTFALAHSVFSRKAPELTVTVKKLQTGREYNIQDSGVFEIKAVNQEGGQVPVTVVRITDPVQQDITDETDPQRFVPTLNGEYRVVYRAEETSQGSTKAREKEYRVLAD
;
A
#
# COMPACT_ATOMS: atom_id res chain seq x y z
N MET A 1 -63.55 7.76 -46.09
CA MET A 1 -63.51 8.58 -44.85
C MET A 1 -63.48 7.77 -43.54
N LYS A 2 -63.50 6.42 -43.52
CA LYS A 2 -63.36 5.63 -42.26
C LYS A 2 -61.91 5.33 -41.84
N ALA A 3 -60.95 5.40 -42.77
CA ALA A 3 -59.54 5.11 -42.49
C ALA A 3 -58.83 6.22 -41.68
N VAL A 4 -59.25 7.48 -41.85
CA VAL A 4 -58.58 8.63 -41.24
C VAL A 4 -58.81 8.72 -39.72
N ILE A 5 -60.01 8.31 -39.26
CA ILE A 5 -60.37 8.27 -37.83
C ILE A 5 -59.52 7.24 -37.05
N GLY A 6 -59.11 6.15 -37.71
CA GLY A 6 -58.26 5.13 -37.08
C GLY A 6 -56.81 5.57 -36.90
N GLU A 7 -56.27 6.38 -37.83
CA GLU A 7 -54.92 6.95 -37.72
C GLU A 7 -54.83 8.02 -36.64
N TYR A 8 -55.79 8.95 -36.59
CA TYR A 8 -55.82 9.96 -35.52
C TYR A 8 -56.02 9.34 -34.14
N GLY A 9 -56.78 8.25 -34.03
CA GLY A 9 -56.91 7.50 -32.78
C GLY A 9 -55.58 6.91 -32.29
N LYS A 10 -54.76 6.35 -33.21
CA LYS A 10 -53.42 5.84 -32.87
C LYS A 10 -52.47 6.95 -32.42
N ILE A 11 -52.53 8.11 -33.08
CA ILE A 11 -51.71 9.28 -32.72
C ILE A 11 -52.11 9.78 -31.33
N MET A 12 -53.40 9.83 -31.02
CA MET A 12 -53.88 10.23 -29.69
C MET A 12 -53.44 9.25 -28.60
N ILE A 13 -53.53 7.94 -28.85
CA ILE A 13 -53.05 6.92 -27.90
C ILE A 13 -51.54 7.07 -27.68
N LEU A 14 -50.77 7.24 -28.76
CA LEU A 14 -49.32 7.43 -28.68
C LEU A 14 -48.96 8.68 -27.88
N ALA A 15 -49.67 9.79 -28.10
CA ALA A 15 -49.47 11.04 -27.37
C ALA A 15 -49.78 10.89 -25.87
N VAL A 16 -50.83 10.15 -25.51
CA VAL A 16 -51.18 9.88 -24.10
C VAL A 16 -50.14 8.99 -23.43
N VAL A 17 -49.68 7.93 -24.10
CA VAL A 17 -48.62 7.05 -23.57
C VAL A 17 -47.32 7.84 -23.38
N PHE A 18 -46.91 8.61 -24.38
CA PHE A 18 -45.69 9.41 -24.30
C PHE A 18 -45.79 10.50 -23.21
N GLY A 19 -46.94 11.17 -23.10
CA GLY A 19 -47.20 12.14 -22.04
C GLY A 19 -47.13 11.51 -20.64
N SER A 20 -47.71 10.32 -20.46
CA SER A 20 -47.65 9.59 -19.19
C SER A 20 -46.22 9.16 -18.83
N MET A 21 -45.41 8.77 -19.82
CA MET A 21 -44.01 8.40 -19.63
C MET A 21 -43.15 9.60 -19.23
N VAL A 22 -43.35 10.76 -19.86
CA VAL A 22 -42.64 11.99 -19.50
C VAL A 22 -43.01 12.44 -18.09
N LEU A 23 -44.29 12.38 -17.72
CA LEU A 23 -44.75 12.70 -16.36
C LEU A 23 -44.19 11.72 -15.33
N PHE A 24 -44.09 10.44 -15.64
CA PHE A 24 -43.47 9.44 -14.76
C PHE A 24 -41.95 9.66 -14.59
N LEU A 25 -41.24 10.06 -15.66
CA LEU A 25 -39.80 10.28 -15.63
C LEU A 25 -39.40 11.58 -14.91
N PHE A 26 -40.20 12.64 -15.03
CA PHE A 26 -39.88 13.98 -14.50
C PHE A 26 -40.83 14.47 -13.41
N GLY A 27 -41.79 13.64 -13.02
CA GLY A 27 -42.72 13.93 -11.94
C GLY A 27 -42.01 14.06 -10.60
N LYS A 28 -42.54 14.92 -9.74
CA LYS A 28 -42.03 15.21 -8.39
C LYS A 28 -42.71 14.38 -7.30
N GLY A 29 -43.53 13.40 -7.68
CA GLY A 29 -44.24 12.52 -6.77
C GLY A 29 -43.37 11.38 -6.25
N ASP A 30 -43.74 10.89 -5.08
CA ASP A 30 -43.07 9.77 -4.39
C ASP A 30 -43.10 8.43 -5.16
N HIS A 31 -43.97 8.31 -6.15
CA HIS A 31 -44.14 7.14 -7.03
C HIS A 31 -43.56 7.36 -8.44
N ASP A 32 -43.02 8.55 -8.73
CA ASP A 32 -42.39 8.86 -10.01
C ASP A 32 -40.94 8.36 -10.00
N PHE A 33 -40.35 8.15 -11.18
CA PHE A 33 -39.03 7.53 -11.34
C PHE A 33 -37.94 8.21 -10.50
N LEU A 34 -37.90 9.54 -10.48
CA LEU A 34 -36.94 10.30 -9.67
C LEU A 34 -37.20 10.17 -8.18
N GLY A 35 -38.48 10.11 -7.76
CA GLY A 35 -38.87 9.81 -6.39
C GLY A 35 -38.42 8.40 -5.97
N MET A 36 -38.60 7.42 -6.84
CA MET A 36 -38.16 6.03 -6.62
C MET A 36 -36.63 5.92 -6.55
N ILE A 37 -35.88 6.61 -7.42
CA ILE A 37 -34.41 6.66 -7.34
C ILE A 37 -33.95 7.39 -6.07
N SER A 38 -34.60 8.48 -5.68
CA SER A 38 -34.22 9.22 -4.46
C SER A 38 -34.43 8.38 -3.18
N LYS A 39 -35.39 7.46 -3.20
CA LYS A 39 -35.67 6.51 -2.10
C LYS A 39 -34.86 5.23 -2.20
N ALA A 40 -34.37 4.88 -3.38
CA ALA A 40 -33.37 3.84 -3.56
C ALA A 40 -32.04 4.34 -2.95
N ARG A 41 -31.86 4.09 -1.65
CA ARG A 41 -30.55 4.27 -1.01
C ARG A 41 -29.51 3.51 -1.82
N PRO A 42 -28.32 4.07 -2.06
CA PRO A 42 -27.24 3.31 -2.69
C PRO A 42 -26.93 2.09 -1.82
N GLU A 43 -27.26 0.90 -2.31
CA GLU A 43 -26.90 -0.39 -1.68
C GLU A 43 -25.38 -0.63 -1.62
N ALA A 44 -24.58 0.31 -2.12
CA ALA A 44 -23.13 0.21 -2.19
C ALA A 44 -22.38 1.34 -1.46
N ALA A 45 -23.02 2.09 -0.56
CA ALA A 45 -22.27 2.85 0.44
C ALA A 45 -21.92 1.92 1.60
N VAL A 46 -21.05 0.92 1.35
CA VAL A 46 -20.43 0.10 2.40
C VAL A 46 -19.37 0.97 3.10
N GLY A 47 -19.82 2.03 3.75
CA GLY A 47 -19.15 2.66 4.87
C GLY A 47 -19.50 1.88 6.13
N ASN A 48 -19.25 0.56 6.15
CA ASN A 48 -19.30 -0.17 7.40
C ASN A 48 -18.17 0.38 8.27
N ALA A 49 -18.48 0.75 9.51
CA ALA A 49 -17.51 1.21 10.49
C ALA A 49 -16.31 0.24 10.60
N ASP A 50 -16.54 -1.04 10.33
CA ASP A 50 -15.54 -2.10 10.27
C ASP A 50 -14.51 -1.88 9.15
N THR A 51 -14.91 -1.42 7.96
CA THR A 51 -13.99 -1.14 6.85
C THR A 51 -13.12 0.08 7.16
N PHE A 52 -13.70 1.11 7.82
CA PHE A 52 -12.93 2.27 8.26
C PHE A 52 -11.98 1.92 9.41
N ALA A 53 -12.41 1.10 10.36
CA ALA A 53 -11.57 0.61 11.45
C ALA A 53 -10.40 -0.25 10.91
N LEU A 54 -10.66 -1.13 9.94
CA LEU A 54 -9.63 -1.90 9.25
C LEU A 54 -8.66 -0.99 8.49
N ALA A 55 -9.17 -0.06 7.67
CA ALA A 55 -8.32 0.89 6.94
C ALA A 55 -7.47 1.76 7.88
N HIS A 56 -8.05 2.23 8.99
CA HIS A 56 -7.33 2.97 10.01
C HIS A 56 -6.26 2.12 10.71
N SER A 57 -6.56 0.85 11.02
CA SER A 57 -5.59 -0.07 11.63
C SER A 57 -4.40 -0.35 10.70
N VAL A 58 -4.64 -0.48 9.40
CA VAL A 58 -3.59 -0.66 8.38
C VAL A 58 -2.75 0.61 8.24
N PHE A 59 -3.38 1.79 8.21
CA PHE A 59 -2.67 3.05 8.04
C PHE A 59 -1.84 3.45 9.27
N SER A 60 -2.38 3.21 10.47
CA SER A 60 -1.75 3.54 11.76
C SER A 60 -0.69 2.53 12.21
N ARG A 61 -0.51 1.43 11.48
CA ARG A 61 0.50 0.41 11.79
C ARG A 61 1.89 1.02 11.72
N LYS A 62 2.65 0.85 12.81
CA LYS A 62 4.02 1.36 12.91
C LYS A 62 4.94 0.59 11.97
N ALA A 63 5.95 1.28 11.44
CA ALA A 63 7.04 0.62 10.74
C ALA A 63 7.79 -0.34 11.68
N PRO A 64 8.38 -1.43 11.16
CA PRO A 64 9.13 -2.37 11.98
C PRO A 64 10.30 -1.67 12.70
N GLU A 65 10.56 -2.11 13.93
CA GLU A 65 11.72 -1.66 14.68
C GLU A 65 12.96 -2.39 14.19
N LEU A 66 14.04 -1.67 13.94
CA LEU A 66 15.30 -2.21 13.43
C LEU A 66 16.45 -1.85 14.37
N THR A 67 17.10 -2.89 14.89
CA THR A 67 18.27 -2.81 15.75
C THR A 67 19.36 -3.73 15.21
N VAL A 68 20.57 -3.20 15.06
CA VAL A 68 21.75 -3.94 14.61
C VAL A 68 22.86 -3.64 15.61
N THR A 69 23.36 -4.67 16.28
CA THR A 69 24.59 -4.56 17.08
C THR A 69 25.78 -4.87 16.19
N VAL A 70 26.60 -3.85 15.92
CA VAL A 70 27.77 -3.97 15.06
C VAL A 70 29.01 -4.32 15.88
N LYS A 71 29.77 -5.32 15.41
CA LYS A 71 31.10 -5.64 15.94
C LYS A 71 32.17 -4.98 15.06
N LYS A 72 33.33 -4.72 15.65
CA LYS A 72 34.51 -4.31 14.86
C LYS A 72 34.87 -5.40 13.87
N LEU A 73 35.18 -5.01 12.64
CA LEU A 73 35.65 -5.89 11.58
C LEU A 73 37.17 -5.83 11.47
N GLN A 74 37.73 -6.94 11.01
CA GLN A 74 39.13 -7.04 10.62
C GLN A 74 39.23 -6.94 9.10
N THR A 75 40.14 -6.11 8.61
CA THR A 75 40.37 -5.99 7.17
C THR A 75 40.88 -7.29 6.54
N GLY A 76 40.46 -7.56 5.31
CA GLY A 76 40.80 -8.76 4.56
C GLY A 76 40.08 -10.05 5.01
N ARG A 77 39.18 -9.98 6.00
CA ARG A 77 38.38 -11.12 6.46
C ARG A 77 36.96 -11.06 5.91
N GLU A 78 36.41 -12.21 5.51
CA GLU A 78 35.04 -12.33 5.03
C GLU A 78 34.03 -12.34 6.20
N TYR A 79 32.97 -11.55 6.06
CA TYR A 79 31.84 -11.47 6.98
C TYR A 79 30.52 -11.55 6.23
N ASN A 80 29.54 -12.22 6.84
CA ASN A 80 28.16 -12.08 6.42
C ASN A 80 27.53 -10.93 7.22
N ILE A 81 27.41 -9.75 6.61
CA ILE A 81 26.82 -8.57 7.24
C ILE A 81 25.28 -8.63 7.27
N GLN A 82 24.66 -9.64 6.68
CA GLN A 82 23.23 -9.94 6.81
C GLN A 82 22.95 -11.02 7.86
N ASP A 83 23.97 -11.70 8.39
CA ASP A 83 23.78 -12.78 9.34
C ASP A 83 23.53 -12.24 10.76
N SER A 84 22.34 -12.59 11.28
CA SER A 84 21.89 -12.33 12.65
C SER A 84 22.80 -12.92 13.74
N GLY A 85 23.66 -13.89 13.41
CA GLY A 85 24.60 -14.51 14.35
C GLY A 85 25.88 -13.71 14.58
N VAL A 86 26.44 -13.11 13.53
CA VAL A 86 27.67 -12.30 13.62
C VAL A 86 27.35 -10.87 14.02
N PHE A 87 26.31 -10.30 13.40
CA PHE A 87 25.72 -9.01 13.72
C PHE A 87 24.37 -9.29 14.37
N GLU A 88 24.10 -8.79 15.58
CA GLU A 88 22.82 -9.05 16.25
C GLU A 88 21.71 -8.20 15.60
N ILE A 89 21.33 -8.58 14.38
CA ILE A 89 20.29 -7.93 13.58
C ILE A 89 18.95 -8.43 14.11
N LYS A 90 18.16 -7.49 14.64
CA LYS A 90 16.80 -7.71 15.10
C LYS A 90 15.90 -6.73 14.39
N ALA A 91 14.98 -7.26 13.58
CA ALA A 91 13.85 -6.51 13.05
C ALA A 91 12.56 -7.15 13.51
N VAL A 92 11.73 -6.36 14.18
CA VAL A 92 10.43 -6.83 14.71
C VAL A 92 9.31 -5.92 14.24
N ASN A 93 8.20 -6.52 13.85
CA ASN A 93 6.98 -5.77 13.57
C ASN A 93 6.27 -5.34 14.86
N GLN A 94 5.17 -4.61 14.71
CA GLN A 94 4.36 -4.14 15.84
C GLN A 94 3.82 -5.29 16.74
N GLU A 95 3.69 -6.50 16.20
CA GLU A 95 3.19 -7.68 16.90
C GLU A 95 4.33 -8.51 17.54
N GLY A 96 5.58 -8.07 17.39
CA GLY A 96 6.77 -8.78 17.88
C GLY A 96 7.24 -9.93 16.97
N GLY A 97 6.64 -10.10 15.80
CA GLY A 97 7.07 -11.03 14.76
C GLY A 97 8.34 -10.57 14.08
N GLN A 98 9.23 -11.52 13.74
CA GLN A 98 10.46 -11.22 13.02
C GLN A 98 10.18 -10.81 11.57
N VAL A 99 10.90 -9.79 11.10
CA VAL A 99 10.77 -9.24 9.75
C VAL A 99 12.11 -9.42 9.01
N PRO A 100 12.11 -9.78 7.72
CA PRO A 100 13.34 -9.88 6.95
C PRO A 100 14.06 -8.53 6.87
N VAL A 101 15.40 -8.58 6.94
CA VAL A 101 16.27 -7.41 6.81
C VAL A 101 17.14 -7.58 5.59
N THR A 102 17.27 -6.51 4.81
CA THR A 102 18.17 -6.43 3.66
C THR A 102 19.16 -5.30 3.84
N VAL A 103 20.33 -5.42 3.25
CA VAL A 103 21.29 -4.32 3.14
C VAL A 103 21.00 -3.59 1.84
N VAL A 104 20.76 -2.28 1.92
CA VAL A 104 20.41 -1.45 0.76
C VAL A 104 21.53 -0.53 0.34
N ARG A 105 22.47 -0.23 1.24
CA ARG A 105 23.63 0.60 0.92
C ARG A 105 24.83 0.26 1.79
N ILE A 106 26.00 0.20 1.19
CA ILE A 106 27.29 0.06 1.84
C ILE A 106 28.19 1.17 1.31
N THR A 107 28.65 2.04 2.21
CA THR A 107 29.59 3.11 1.90
C THR A 107 30.92 2.83 2.58
N ASP A 108 32.00 2.94 1.82
CA ASP A 108 33.36 2.72 2.31
C ASP A 108 33.90 3.91 3.14
N PRO A 109 35.08 3.77 3.77
CA PRO A 109 35.70 4.85 4.53
C PRO A 109 36.05 6.10 3.70
N VAL A 110 36.14 5.97 2.38
CA VAL A 110 36.41 7.07 1.43
C VAL A 110 35.11 7.73 0.94
N GLN A 111 33.96 7.33 1.48
CA GLN A 111 32.61 7.78 1.12
C GLN A 111 32.15 7.34 -0.27
N GLN A 112 32.75 6.30 -0.84
CA GLN A 112 32.30 5.66 -2.07
C GLN A 112 31.20 4.65 -1.76
N ASP A 113 30.14 4.65 -2.57
CA ASP A 113 29.12 3.60 -2.55
C ASP A 113 29.67 2.34 -3.23
N ILE A 114 29.74 1.25 -2.48
CA ILE A 114 30.30 -0.04 -2.92
C ILE A 114 29.21 -1.14 -2.91
N THR A 115 27.94 -0.76 -2.85
CA THR A 115 26.81 -1.69 -2.72
C THR A 115 26.72 -2.66 -3.90
N ASP A 116 26.92 -2.19 -5.12
CA ASP A 116 26.84 -3.02 -6.33
C ASP A 116 28.12 -3.83 -6.58
N GLU A 117 29.22 -3.44 -5.93
CA GLU A 117 30.55 -4.06 -6.09
C GLU A 117 30.80 -5.16 -5.06
N THR A 118 29.96 -5.26 -4.02
CA THR A 118 30.16 -6.17 -2.90
C THR A 118 28.92 -7.02 -2.63
N ASP A 119 29.15 -8.29 -2.26
CA ASP A 119 28.09 -9.17 -1.77
C ASP A 119 27.95 -9.00 -0.25
N PRO A 120 26.80 -8.55 0.28
CA PRO A 120 26.58 -8.43 1.72
C PRO A 120 26.71 -9.77 2.49
N GLN A 121 26.57 -10.93 1.82
CA GLN A 121 26.74 -12.23 2.48
C GLN A 121 28.21 -12.65 2.58
N ARG A 122 29.08 -12.05 1.77
CA ARG A 122 30.53 -12.32 1.68
C ARG A 122 31.32 -11.02 1.67
N PHE A 123 30.94 -10.11 2.54
CA PHE A 123 31.54 -8.79 2.61
C PHE A 123 32.97 -8.88 3.17
N VAL A 124 33.93 -8.31 2.44
CA VAL A 124 35.34 -8.24 2.86
C VAL A 124 35.75 -6.77 2.93
N PRO A 125 35.98 -6.20 4.12
CA PRO A 125 36.47 -4.83 4.24
C PRO A 125 37.92 -4.76 3.75
N THR A 126 38.15 -3.95 2.71
CA THR A 126 39.44 -3.77 2.04
C THR A 126 40.25 -2.59 2.57
N LEU A 127 39.58 -1.62 3.18
CA LEU A 127 40.17 -0.39 3.71
C LEU A 127 40.00 -0.34 5.22
N ASN A 128 40.98 0.23 5.91
CA ASN A 128 40.83 0.54 7.32
C ASN A 128 39.97 1.81 7.46
N GLY A 129 39.01 1.80 8.38
CA GLY A 129 38.17 2.95 8.68
C GLY A 129 36.70 2.62 8.91
N GLU A 130 35.87 3.66 8.91
CA GLU A 130 34.44 3.56 9.18
C GLU A 130 33.65 3.28 7.90
N TYR A 131 33.09 2.08 7.80
CA TYR A 131 32.07 1.74 6.81
C TYR A 131 30.69 2.15 7.30
N ARG A 132 29.82 2.59 6.40
CA ARG A 132 28.41 2.88 6.70
C ARG A 132 27.52 1.88 5.99
N VAL A 133 26.73 1.15 6.75
CA VAL A 133 25.82 0.12 6.24
C VAL A 133 24.39 0.54 6.55
N VAL A 134 23.57 0.66 5.52
CA VAL A 134 22.15 0.96 5.63
C VAL A 134 21.37 -0.34 5.52
N TYR A 135 20.66 -0.67 6.58
CA TYR A 135 19.77 -1.82 6.66
C TYR A 135 18.33 -1.37 6.47
N ARG A 136 17.55 -2.18 5.75
CA ARG A 136 16.12 -1.99 5.52
C ARG A 136 15.36 -3.20 6.05
N ALA A 137 14.41 -2.96 6.95
CA ALA A 137 13.40 -3.93 7.33
C ALA A 137 12.10 -3.60 6.62
N GLU A 138 11.53 -4.55 5.89
CA GLU A 138 10.29 -4.35 5.14
C GLU A 138 9.25 -5.41 5.51
N GLU A 139 8.05 -4.93 5.81
CA GLU A 139 6.91 -5.78 6.10
C GLU A 139 5.72 -5.37 5.22
N THR A 140 5.04 -6.36 4.66
CA THR A 140 3.76 -6.17 3.97
C THR A 140 2.65 -6.84 4.75
N SER A 141 1.65 -6.06 5.16
CA SER A 141 0.47 -6.57 5.86
C SER A 141 -0.79 -5.92 5.31
N GLN A 142 -1.78 -6.76 4.99
CA GLN A 142 -3.08 -6.36 4.45
C GLN A 142 -2.98 -5.37 3.27
N GLY A 143 -2.01 -5.61 2.36
CA GLY A 143 -1.81 -4.78 1.16
C GLY A 143 -1.09 -3.45 1.41
N SER A 144 -0.67 -3.14 2.64
CA SER A 144 0.20 -2.00 2.94
C SER A 144 1.62 -2.47 3.25
N THR A 145 2.58 -1.91 2.54
CA THR A 145 4.01 -2.12 2.80
C THR A 145 4.54 -0.98 3.66
N LYS A 146 5.18 -1.34 4.78
CA LYS A 146 5.91 -0.41 5.64
C LYS A 146 7.36 -0.85 5.68
N ALA A 147 8.26 0.08 5.39
CA ALA A 147 9.69 -0.14 5.47
C ALA A 147 10.32 0.80 6.49
N ARG A 148 11.38 0.33 7.13
CA ARG A 148 12.25 1.14 7.99
C ARG A 148 13.68 0.97 7.54
N GLU A 149 14.34 2.09 7.25
CA GLU A 149 15.76 2.14 6.93
C GLU A 149 16.53 2.75 8.11
N LYS A 150 17.72 2.22 8.39
CA LYS A 150 18.61 2.76 9.41
C LYS A 150 20.07 2.51 9.05
N GLU A 151 20.87 3.56 9.18
CA GLU A 151 22.30 3.53 8.95
C GLU A 151 23.05 3.14 10.23
N TYR A 152 24.07 2.30 10.06
CA TYR A 152 24.97 1.85 11.10
C TYR A 152 26.41 2.05 10.65
N ARG A 153 27.26 2.45 11.60
CA ARG A 153 28.68 2.68 11.39
C ARG A 153 29.47 1.49 11.91
N VAL A 154 30.30 0.92 11.05
CA VAL A 154 31.09 -0.27 11.35
C VAL A 154 32.55 0.08 11.15
N LEU A 155 33.34 -0.06 12.21
CA LEU A 155 34.79 0.17 12.12
C LEU A 155 35.48 -1.11 11.65
N ALA A 156 36.32 -0.97 10.61
CA ALA A 156 37.23 -2.01 10.15
C ALA A 156 38.68 -1.59 10.45
N ASP A 157 39.40 -2.44 11.19
CA ASP A 157 40.81 -2.24 11.58
C ASP A 157 41.69 -3.38 11.05
#